data_AF-A0AAU9IZ91-F1
#
_entry.id   AF-A0AAU9IZ91-F1
#
_cell.length_a   1.000
_cell.length_b   1.000
_cell.length_c   1.000
_cell.angle_alpha   90.00
_cell.angle_beta   90.00
_cell.angle_gamma   90.00
#
_symmetry.space_group_name_H-M   'P 1'
#
loop_
_entity.id
_entity.type
_entity.pdbx_description
1 polymer ?
#
loop_
_entity_poly.entity_id
_entity_poly.type
_entity_poly.pdbx_seq_one_letter_code
_entity_poly.pdbx_strand_id
1 'polypeptide(L)'
;MQSSNSLQMKIEVLEKLLAEYESNDPLQITKKWRIKVFEELVRNKQQQITHSIEVKRFKEEERRLRVREQEVRNSLEGAHQQVSQLNSEILRLQKDLQISQQKAKSAGQQGVSATVLMSVQSNMSDQIERSTRVLALIETYYHRLTFALSKIKTIKMLHNREKNSLKARLSEEMQETKKLREDILKAKLSEVELEAKNRENLLLKNELELLKEQIKITEIKFKSEINGIIENHKAEISKIHDDYKAMIEDKHKQSEFKDIENKQKGDIIYELQQKIKEYQENTEILKGNIIEKDNIIIELNNSITAIENSTQKTKNDLESECNDKISKFQNEIKALEEEIKYKNDEIIAKNQDCDNLQQQIIEEVEKEKEFHQSKITKLEQQCRELRRDRDILFQTLNEKKSTFSIETQTDVPKTYTPVRKTPPPQLSEKIEDLEVLSKELLDFQDEFNE
;
A
#
# COMPACT_ATOMS: atom_id res chain seq x y z
N MET A 1 -16.64 -13.99 14.95
CA MET A 1 -17.64 -14.61 14.05
C MET A 1 -18.08 -13.56 13.04
N GLN A 2 -17.83 -13.75 11.74
CA GLN A 2 -18.31 -12.81 10.71
C GLN A 2 -19.84 -12.85 10.65
N SER A 3 -20.49 -11.69 10.55
CA SER A 3 -21.96 -11.59 10.57
C SER A 3 -22.57 -12.34 9.39
N SER A 4 -23.64 -13.10 9.63
CA SER A 4 -24.36 -13.86 8.59
C SER A 4 -24.76 -12.99 7.39
N ASN A 5 -25.04 -11.70 7.62
CA ASN A 5 -25.32 -10.72 6.56
C ASN A 5 -24.13 -10.45 5.63
N SER A 6 -22.89 -10.48 6.13
CA SER A 6 -21.70 -10.31 5.28
C SER A 6 -21.48 -11.49 4.35
N LEU A 7 -21.85 -12.69 4.76
CA LEU A 7 -21.72 -13.89 3.93
C LEU A 7 -22.83 -13.95 2.88
N GLN A 8 -24.06 -13.64 3.27
CA GLN A 8 -25.20 -13.56 2.36
C GLN A 8 -24.95 -12.56 1.22
N MET A 9 -24.42 -11.37 1.54
CA MET A 9 -24.13 -10.35 0.54
C MET A 9 -23.00 -10.77 -0.42
N LYS A 10 -21.99 -11.53 0.06
CA LYS A 10 -20.93 -12.08 -0.80
C LYS A 10 -21.47 -13.17 -1.73
N ILE A 11 -22.41 -14.00 -1.26
CA ILE A 11 -23.06 -15.04 -2.07
C ILE A 11 -23.86 -14.39 -3.21
N GLU A 12 -24.71 -13.39 -2.92
CA GLU A 12 -25.48 -12.69 -3.96
C GLU A 12 -24.61 -11.98 -5.02
N VAL A 13 -23.46 -11.44 -4.60
CA VAL A 13 -22.50 -10.82 -5.52
C VAL A 13 -21.85 -11.87 -6.43
N LEU A 14 -21.50 -13.04 -5.88
CA LEU A 14 -20.92 -14.13 -6.65
C LEU A 14 -21.94 -14.74 -7.63
N GLU A 15 -23.20 -14.90 -7.24
CA GLU A 15 -24.27 -15.38 -8.12
C GLU A 15 -24.50 -14.43 -9.31
N LYS A 16 -24.47 -13.10 -9.07
CA LYS A 16 -24.53 -12.11 -10.14
C LYS A 16 -23.33 -12.17 -11.09
N LEU A 17 -22.12 -12.34 -10.53
CA LEU A 17 -20.91 -12.48 -11.34
C LEU A 17 -20.94 -13.76 -12.17
N LEU A 18 -21.42 -14.87 -11.61
CA LEU A 18 -21.56 -16.14 -12.33
C LEU A 18 -22.56 -16.00 -13.49
N ALA A 19 -23.71 -15.39 -13.25
CA ALA A 19 -24.71 -15.14 -14.28
C ALA A 19 -24.19 -14.20 -15.40
N GLU A 20 -23.37 -13.21 -15.05
CA GLU A 20 -22.65 -12.39 -16.05
C GLU A 20 -21.60 -13.19 -16.84
N TYR A 21 -20.94 -14.16 -16.22
CA TYR A 21 -19.97 -15.03 -16.89
C TYR A 21 -20.64 -16.04 -17.83
N GLU A 22 -21.79 -16.59 -17.45
CA GLU A 22 -22.53 -17.58 -18.24
C GLU A 22 -23.26 -16.95 -19.44
N SER A 23 -23.63 -15.67 -19.35
CA SER A 23 -24.38 -14.95 -20.39
C SER A 23 -23.51 -14.23 -21.44
N ASN A 24 -22.21 -14.07 -21.18
CA ASN A 24 -21.29 -13.36 -22.08
C ASN A 24 -20.34 -14.34 -22.79
N ASP A 25 -20.13 -14.13 -24.09
CA ASP A 25 -19.08 -14.80 -24.86
C ASP A 25 -17.70 -14.54 -24.20
N PRO A 26 -16.82 -15.56 -24.03
CA PRO A 26 -15.47 -15.40 -23.47
C PRO A 26 -14.68 -14.19 -24.00
N LEU A 27 -14.90 -13.82 -25.27
CA LEU A 27 -14.30 -12.65 -25.91
C LEU A 27 -14.81 -11.31 -25.32
N GLN A 28 -16.09 -11.21 -25.00
CA GLN A 28 -16.69 -10.03 -24.35
C GLN A 28 -16.26 -9.91 -22.89
N ILE A 29 -16.16 -11.03 -22.18
CA ILE A 29 -15.65 -11.06 -20.79
C ILE A 29 -14.22 -10.52 -20.76
N THR A 30 -13.37 -11.03 -21.65
CA THR A 30 -11.98 -10.57 -21.77
C THR A 30 -11.91 -9.08 -22.09
N LYS A 31 -12.77 -8.56 -22.98
CA LYS A 31 -12.84 -7.13 -23.31
C LYS A 31 -13.26 -6.28 -22.10
N LYS A 32 -14.32 -6.67 -21.37
CA LYS A 32 -14.77 -5.98 -20.14
C LYS A 32 -13.69 -5.98 -19.07
N TRP A 33 -12.97 -7.09 -18.92
CA TRP A 33 -11.89 -7.21 -17.94
C TRP A 33 -10.72 -6.29 -18.29
N ARG A 34 -10.30 -6.25 -19.56
CA ARG A 34 -9.26 -5.32 -20.04
C ARG A 34 -9.63 -3.86 -19.80
N ILE A 35 -10.89 -3.48 -20.03
CA ILE A 35 -11.38 -2.12 -19.77
C ILE A 35 -11.29 -1.79 -18.29
N LYS A 36 -11.79 -2.66 -17.40
CA LYS A 36 -11.69 -2.44 -15.95
C LYS A 36 -10.25 -2.34 -15.45
N VAL A 37 -9.36 -3.20 -15.94
CA VAL A 37 -7.93 -3.13 -15.60
C VAL A 37 -7.32 -1.81 -16.06
N PHE A 38 -7.66 -1.35 -17.26
CA PHE A 38 -7.19 -0.07 -17.78
C PHE A 38 -7.71 1.12 -16.97
N GLU A 39 -9.01 1.15 -16.64
CA GLU A 39 -9.61 2.18 -15.79
C GLU A 39 -8.91 2.27 -14.42
N GLU A 40 -8.63 1.12 -13.81
CA GLU A 40 -7.96 1.07 -12.51
C GLU A 40 -6.47 1.46 -12.59
N LEU A 41 -5.79 1.12 -13.70
CA LEU A 41 -4.43 1.60 -13.97
C LEU A 41 -4.37 3.12 -14.16
N VAL A 42 -5.30 3.68 -14.93
CA VAL A 42 -5.41 5.13 -15.13
C VAL A 42 -5.71 5.83 -13.81
N ARG A 43 -6.66 5.31 -13.01
CA ARG A 43 -6.98 5.86 -11.68
C ARG A 43 -5.76 5.83 -10.76
N ASN A 44 -5.06 4.71 -10.67
CA ASN A 44 -3.85 4.59 -9.86
C ASN A 44 -2.74 5.55 -10.33
N LYS A 45 -2.56 5.70 -11.64
CA LYS A 45 -1.56 6.62 -12.19
C LYS A 45 -1.93 8.07 -11.90
N GLN A 46 -3.20 8.42 -12.01
CA GLN A 46 -3.72 9.74 -11.67
C GLN A 46 -3.48 10.05 -10.19
N GLN A 47 -3.77 9.10 -9.29
CA GLN A 47 -3.49 9.27 -7.85
C GLN A 47 -2.00 9.52 -7.60
N GLN A 48 -1.10 8.76 -8.21
CA GLN A 48 0.36 8.99 -8.08
C GLN A 48 0.79 10.37 -8.55
N ILE A 49 0.22 10.86 -9.65
CA ILE A 49 0.50 12.21 -10.17
C ILE A 49 0.01 13.25 -9.17
N THR A 50 -1.22 13.12 -8.66
CA THR A 50 -1.81 14.01 -7.65
C THR A 50 -0.94 14.09 -6.39
N HIS A 51 -0.59 12.94 -5.79
CA HIS A 51 0.29 12.91 -4.60
C HIS A 51 1.67 13.54 -4.91
N SER A 52 2.22 13.29 -6.09
CA SER A 52 3.49 13.93 -6.49
C SER A 52 3.40 15.44 -6.62
N ILE A 53 2.28 15.98 -7.11
CA ILE A 53 2.03 17.42 -7.20
C ILE A 53 1.86 18.00 -5.79
N GLU A 54 1.10 17.35 -4.93
CA GLU A 54 0.90 17.77 -3.54
C GLU A 54 2.20 17.80 -2.74
N VAL A 55 3.06 16.78 -2.88
CA VAL A 55 4.39 16.79 -2.25
C VAL A 55 5.25 17.96 -2.73
N LYS A 56 5.22 18.28 -4.03
CA LYS A 56 5.94 19.45 -4.57
C LYS A 56 5.37 20.76 -3.99
N ARG A 57 4.05 20.88 -3.93
CA ARG A 57 3.34 22.03 -3.36
C ARG A 57 3.69 22.22 -1.88
N PHE A 58 3.64 21.16 -1.08
CA PHE A 58 3.99 21.22 0.35
C PHE A 58 5.45 21.59 0.58
N LYS A 59 6.38 21.08 -0.25
CA LYS A 59 7.81 21.47 -0.17
C LYS A 59 8.01 22.95 -0.47
N GLU A 60 7.31 23.48 -1.45
CA GLU A 60 7.42 24.90 -1.80
C GLU A 60 6.76 25.79 -0.74
N GLU A 61 5.61 25.39 -0.21
CA GLU A 61 4.96 26.08 0.90
C GLU A 61 5.83 26.06 2.17
N GLU A 62 6.48 24.93 2.48
CA GLU A 62 7.45 24.84 3.57
C GLU A 62 8.63 25.80 3.36
N ARG A 63 9.17 25.90 2.13
CA ARG A 63 10.23 26.86 1.80
C ARG A 63 9.76 28.29 2.05
N ARG A 64 8.58 28.68 1.57
CA ARG A 64 8.00 30.01 1.79
C ARG A 64 7.82 30.31 3.27
N LEU A 65 7.33 29.34 4.05
CA LEU A 65 7.19 29.50 5.48
C LEU A 65 8.54 29.65 6.19
N ARG A 66 9.61 28.94 5.78
CA ARG A 66 10.94 29.12 6.36
C ARG A 66 11.49 30.54 6.12
N VAL A 67 11.29 31.09 4.93
CA VAL A 67 11.71 32.47 4.62
C VAL A 67 10.97 33.46 5.51
N ARG A 68 9.63 33.35 5.58
CA ARG A 68 8.79 34.22 6.42
C ARG A 68 9.11 34.09 7.91
N GLU A 69 9.43 32.89 8.40
CA GLU A 69 9.88 32.68 9.78
C GLU A 69 11.16 33.46 10.07
N GLN A 70 12.12 33.45 9.13
CA GLN A 70 13.37 34.18 9.27
C GLN A 70 13.13 35.70 9.27
N GLU A 71 12.23 36.21 8.42
CA GLU A 71 11.84 37.63 8.41
C GLU A 71 11.20 38.06 9.74
N VAL A 72 10.27 37.23 10.25
CA VAL A 72 9.62 37.46 11.56
C VAL A 72 10.64 37.41 12.70
N ARG A 73 11.61 36.50 12.62
CA ARG A 73 12.71 36.39 13.60
C ARG A 73 13.59 37.64 13.60
N ASN A 74 14.04 38.07 12.43
CA ASN A 74 14.84 39.29 12.26
C ASN A 74 14.08 40.53 12.77
N SER A 75 12.79 40.63 12.44
CA SER A 75 11.91 41.72 12.91
C SER A 75 11.72 41.71 14.43
N LEU A 76 11.54 40.53 15.04
CA LEU A 76 11.42 40.37 16.49
C LEU A 76 12.71 40.77 17.20
N GLU A 77 13.86 40.36 16.67
CA GLU A 77 15.18 40.67 17.22
C GLU A 77 15.48 42.17 17.15
N GLY A 78 15.23 42.81 16.00
CA GLY A 78 15.38 44.27 15.85
C GLY A 78 14.47 45.05 16.79
N ALA A 79 13.21 44.63 16.94
CA ALA A 79 12.29 45.27 17.87
C ALA A 79 12.67 45.04 19.35
N HIS A 80 13.24 43.88 19.72
CA HIS A 80 13.79 43.65 21.06
C HIS A 80 14.98 44.56 21.36
N GLN A 81 15.88 44.77 20.40
CA GLN A 81 16.99 45.71 20.55
C GLN A 81 16.49 47.15 20.77
N GLN A 82 15.48 47.58 20.00
CA GLN A 82 14.87 48.90 20.16
C GLN A 82 14.21 49.07 21.55
N VAL A 83 13.44 48.08 22.03
CA VAL A 83 12.87 48.11 23.39
C VAL A 83 13.96 48.19 24.45
N SER A 84 15.04 47.41 24.30
CA SER A 84 16.14 47.41 25.26
C SER A 84 16.83 48.78 25.34
N GLN A 85 17.08 49.41 24.18
CA GLN A 85 17.65 50.76 24.09
C GLN A 85 16.73 51.80 24.76
N LEU A 86 15.43 51.80 24.41
CA LEU A 86 14.45 52.70 25.00
C LEU A 86 14.34 52.52 26.52
N ASN A 87 14.36 51.28 27.01
CA ASN A 87 14.29 51.01 28.44
C ASN A 87 15.51 51.58 29.18
N SER A 88 16.71 51.46 28.59
CA SER A 88 17.92 52.06 29.15
C SER A 88 17.86 53.58 29.19
N GLU A 89 17.24 54.20 28.18
CA GLU A 89 17.05 55.64 28.10
C GLU A 89 15.98 56.16 29.06
N ILE A 90 14.87 55.44 29.23
CA ILE A 90 13.86 55.70 30.26
C ILE A 90 14.52 55.70 31.65
N LEU A 91 15.29 54.66 31.98
CA LEU A 91 15.98 54.56 33.27
C LEU A 91 16.97 55.71 33.49
N ARG A 92 17.71 56.10 32.44
CA ARG A 92 18.62 57.25 32.48
C ARG A 92 17.87 58.56 32.75
N LEU A 93 16.83 58.85 31.98
CA LEU A 93 16.03 60.07 32.12
C LEU A 93 15.30 60.14 33.47
N GLN A 94 14.79 59.01 33.97
CA GLN A 94 14.20 58.93 35.31
C GLN A 94 15.22 59.31 36.40
N LYS A 95 16.46 58.80 36.30
CA LYS A 95 17.54 59.15 37.23
C LYS A 95 17.93 60.63 37.13
N ASP A 96 18.05 61.17 35.91
CA ASP A 96 18.36 62.59 35.69
C ASP A 96 17.26 63.52 36.23
N LEU A 97 15.99 63.13 36.06
CA LEU A 97 14.83 63.83 36.61
C LEU A 97 14.86 63.81 38.15
N GLN A 98 15.14 62.66 38.75
CA GLN A 98 15.26 62.51 40.20
C GLN A 98 16.38 63.40 40.77
N ILE A 99 17.55 63.42 40.12
CA ILE A 99 18.67 64.29 40.50
C ILE A 99 18.28 65.76 40.37
N SER A 100 17.60 66.15 39.29
CA SER A 100 17.19 67.54 39.05
C SER A 100 16.13 67.99 40.07
N GLN A 101 15.18 67.13 40.42
CA GLN A 101 14.20 67.38 41.49
C GLN A 101 14.87 67.51 42.86
N GLN A 102 15.87 66.68 43.18
CA GLN A 102 16.64 66.80 44.41
C GLN A 102 17.42 68.12 44.46
N LYS A 103 18.11 68.50 43.37
CA LYS A 103 18.83 69.78 43.25
C LYS A 103 17.91 70.98 43.41
N ALA A 104 16.72 70.96 42.79
CA ALA A 104 15.72 72.01 42.94
C ALA A 104 15.24 72.15 44.41
N LYS A 105 15.04 71.03 45.11
CA LYS A 105 14.68 71.03 46.54
C LYS A 105 15.81 71.58 47.43
N SER A 106 17.07 71.25 47.13
CA SER A 106 18.24 71.72 47.89
C SER A 106 18.59 73.18 47.63
N ALA A 107 18.32 73.71 46.43
CA ALA A 107 18.58 75.11 46.09
C ALA A 107 17.77 76.09 46.95
N GLY A 108 16.58 75.71 47.41
CA GLY A 108 15.75 76.52 48.32
C GLY A 108 16.28 76.65 49.75
N GLN A 109 17.34 75.92 50.13
CA GLN A 109 17.90 75.92 51.49
C GLN A 109 19.22 76.72 51.64
N GLN A 110 19.83 77.18 50.54
CA GLN A 110 21.08 77.95 50.59
C GLN A 110 20.78 79.45 50.47
N GLY A 111 21.32 80.25 51.40
CA GLY A 111 21.10 81.70 51.54
C GLY A 111 21.68 82.53 50.39
N VAL A 112 21.08 82.41 49.21
CA VAL A 112 21.40 83.16 47.99
C VAL A 112 20.33 84.23 47.76
N SER A 113 20.67 85.33 47.09
CA SER A 113 19.76 86.43 46.75
C SER A 113 18.47 85.91 46.07
N ALA A 114 17.31 86.37 46.57
CA ALA A 114 15.98 85.91 46.16
C ALA A 114 15.73 86.00 44.63
N THR A 115 16.30 87.00 43.95
CA THR A 115 16.14 87.18 42.51
C THR A 115 16.90 86.11 41.71
N VAL A 116 18.10 85.73 42.16
CA VAL A 116 18.89 84.66 41.55
C VAL A 116 18.23 83.31 41.80
N LEU A 117 17.73 83.08 43.02
CA LEU A 117 16.97 81.88 43.38
C LEU A 117 15.74 81.70 42.49
N MET A 118 14.94 82.75 42.27
CA MET A 118 13.75 82.67 41.42
C MET A 118 14.10 82.36 39.96
N SER A 119 15.19 82.91 39.42
CA SER A 119 15.65 82.61 38.06
C SER A 119 16.16 81.17 37.91
N VAL A 120 16.89 80.66 38.90
CA VAL A 120 17.39 79.27 38.92
C VAL A 120 16.25 78.29 39.13
N GLN A 121 15.28 78.62 39.99
CA GLN A 121 14.09 77.81 40.26
C GLN A 121 13.15 77.76 39.04
N SER A 122 12.96 78.87 38.33
CA SER A 122 12.20 78.91 37.07
C SER A 122 12.88 78.05 35.99
N ASN A 123 14.18 78.21 35.78
CA ASN A 123 14.93 77.43 34.79
C ASN A 123 14.93 75.93 35.11
N MET A 124 15.06 75.56 36.39
CA MET A 124 14.97 74.16 36.82
C MET A 124 13.56 73.60 36.67
N SER A 125 12.52 74.39 36.94
CA SER A 125 11.13 73.99 36.72
C SER A 125 10.84 73.73 35.25
N ASP A 126 11.28 74.62 34.35
CA ASP A 126 11.14 74.46 32.90
C ASP A 126 11.90 73.22 32.39
N GLN A 127 13.09 72.96 32.95
CA GLN A 127 13.88 71.78 32.60
C GLN A 127 13.21 70.48 33.10
N ILE A 128 12.64 70.48 34.31
CA ILE A 128 11.88 69.34 34.85
C ILE A 128 10.64 69.09 34.00
N GLU A 129 9.92 70.14 33.60
CA GLU A 129 8.72 70.01 32.77
C GLU A 129 9.05 69.48 31.37
N ARG A 130 10.11 69.99 30.72
CA ARG A 130 10.61 69.47 29.43
C ARG A 130 11.01 68.01 29.53
N SER A 131 11.79 67.62 30.54
CA SER A 131 12.21 66.23 30.76
C SER A 131 11.02 65.31 31.04
N THR A 132 10.00 65.79 31.76
CA THR A 132 8.76 65.03 32.02
C THR A 132 7.98 64.79 30.73
N ARG A 133 7.86 65.81 29.85
CA ARG A 133 7.21 65.66 28.55
C ARG A 133 7.97 64.70 27.62
N VAL A 134 9.30 64.78 27.60
CA VAL A 134 10.14 63.85 26.83
C VAL A 134 10.00 62.43 27.35
N LEU A 135 10.01 62.24 28.67
CA LEU A 135 9.79 60.93 29.29
C LEU A 135 8.43 60.34 28.92
N ALA A 136 7.35 61.12 29.00
CA ALA A 136 6.01 60.68 28.63
C ALA A 136 5.90 60.28 27.14
N LEU A 137 6.59 60.99 26.25
CA LEU A 137 6.67 60.63 24.83
C LEU A 137 7.41 59.31 24.60
N ILE A 138 8.54 59.12 25.29
CA ILE A 138 9.34 57.88 25.21
C ILE A 138 8.56 56.70 25.80
N GLU A 139 7.87 56.87 26.93
CA GLU A 139 7.00 55.85 27.53
C GLU A 139 5.85 55.47 26.59
N THR A 140 5.22 56.45 25.94
CA THR A 140 4.17 56.19 24.94
C THR A 140 4.72 55.40 23.75
N TYR A 141 5.92 55.76 23.27
CA TYR A 141 6.59 55.03 22.18
C TYR A 141 6.97 53.61 22.59
N TYR A 142 7.51 53.44 23.81
CA TYR A 142 7.84 52.15 24.41
C TYR A 142 6.62 51.22 24.52
N HIS A 143 5.47 51.73 24.97
CA HIS A 143 4.24 50.95 25.03
C HIS A 143 3.73 50.53 23.65
N ARG A 144 3.79 51.42 22.65
CA ARG A 144 3.43 51.08 21.26
C ARG A 144 4.35 49.99 20.69
N LEU A 145 5.64 50.08 20.97
CA LEU A 145 6.63 49.11 20.49
C LEU A 145 6.49 47.75 21.20
N THR A 146 6.18 47.76 22.50
CA THR A 146 5.85 46.55 23.28
C THR A 146 4.59 45.86 22.74
N PHE A 147 3.57 46.64 22.39
CA PHE A 147 2.36 46.11 21.76
C PHE A 147 2.64 45.52 20.36
N ALA A 148 3.46 46.19 19.54
CA ALA A 148 3.90 45.66 18.25
C ALA A 148 4.69 44.34 18.41
N LEU A 149 5.59 44.26 19.39
CA LEU A 149 6.30 43.03 19.73
C LEU A 149 5.36 41.89 20.13
N SER A 150 4.31 42.18 20.91
CA SER A 150 3.29 41.19 21.26
C SER A 150 2.61 40.62 20.00
N LYS A 151 2.24 41.48 19.04
CA LYS A 151 1.69 41.04 17.74
C LYS A 151 2.68 40.17 16.95
N ILE A 152 3.95 40.56 16.88
CA ILE A 152 4.99 39.77 16.19
C ILE A 152 5.14 38.39 16.85
N LYS A 153 5.09 38.30 18.18
CA LYS A 153 5.11 37.01 18.91
C LYS A 153 3.89 36.14 18.57
N THR A 154 2.70 36.72 18.51
CA THR A 154 1.49 35.98 18.10
C THR A 154 1.60 35.46 16.67
N ILE A 155 2.07 36.29 15.73
CA ILE A 155 2.31 35.88 14.34
C ILE A 155 3.30 34.71 14.29
N LYS A 156 4.43 34.80 15.02
CA LYS A 156 5.42 33.71 15.10
C LYS A 156 4.81 32.41 15.62
N MET A 157 3.95 32.48 16.63
CA MET A 157 3.27 31.30 17.19
C MET A 157 2.31 30.66 16.19
N LEU A 158 1.49 31.46 15.49
CA LEU A 158 0.58 30.96 14.46
C LEU A 158 1.35 30.32 13.29
N HIS A 159 2.41 30.99 12.84
CA HIS A 159 3.30 30.49 11.80
C HIS A 159 3.94 29.15 12.16
N ASN A 160 4.36 28.97 13.42
CA ASN A 160 4.90 27.70 13.90
C ASN A 160 3.84 26.58 13.90
N ARG A 161 2.58 26.89 14.22
CA ARG A 161 1.48 25.91 14.14
C ARG A 161 1.22 25.48 12.70
N GLU A 162 1.16 26.43 11.77
CA GLU A 162 1.00 26.17 10.34
C GLU A 162 2.16 25.33 9.79
N LYS A 163 3.40 25.69 10.11
CA LYS A 163 4.60 24.94 9.74
C LYS A 163 4.57 23.51 10.25
N ASN A 164 4.19 23.29 11.50
CA ASN A 164 4.11 21.94 12.08
C ASN A 164 2.99 21.11 11.43
N SER A 165 1.83 21.73 11.15
CA SER A 165 0.74 21.07 10.42
C SER A 165 1.16 20.66 9.01
N LEU A 166 1.85 21.54 8.27
CA LEU A 166 2.37 21.22 6.94
C LEU A 166 3.43 20.12 6.97
N LYS A 167 4.30 20.09 7.99
CA LYS A 167 5.26 19.00 8.17
C LYS A 167 4.59 17.66 8.42
N ALA A 168 3.51 17.63 9.20
CA ALA A 168 2.73 16.41 9.43
C ALA A 168 2.12 15.90 8.11
N ARG A 169 1.42 16.79 7.37
CA ARG A 169 0.85 16.45 6.05
C ARG A 169 1.89 15.98 5.05
N LEU A 170 3.04 16.65 4.99
CA LEU A 170 4.14 16.23 4.11
C LEU A 170 4.68 14.84 4.50
N SER A 171 4.74 14.52 5.80
CA SER A 171 5.16 13.22 6.28
C SER A 171 4.17 12.11 5.90
N GLU A 172 2.87 12.36 6.10
CA GLU A 172 1.79 11.46 5.69
C GLU A 172 1.86 11.19 4.18
N GLU A 173 1.98 12.24 3.37
CA GLU A 173 2.05 12.09 1.92
C GLU A 173 3.32 11.38 1.42
N MET A 174 4.45 11.59 2.10
CA MET A 174 5.67 10.84 1.81
C MET A 174 5.52 9.35 2.12
N GLN A 175 4.80 8.99 3.19
CA GLN A 175 4.51 7.59 3.53
C GLN A 175 3.57 6.96 2.50
N GLU A 176 2.52 7.66 2.09
CA GLU A 176 1.58 7.18 1.07
C GLU A 176 2.27 6.97 -0.28
N THR A 177 3.09 7.94 -0.71
CA THR A 177 3.93 7.80 -1.92
C THR A 177 4.88 6.61 -1.81
N LYS A 178 5.46 6.35 -0.63
CA LYS A 178 6.34 5.19 -0.41
C LYS A 178 5.55 3.88 -0.53
N LYS A 179 4.38 3.79 0.08
CA LYS A 179 3.49 2.62 0.00
C LYS A 179 3.09 2.33 -1.45
N LEU A 180 2.68 3.36 -2.19
CA LEU A 180 2.37 3.24 -3.62
C LEU A 180 3.56 2.70 -4.43
N ARG A 181 4.79 3.14 -4.15
CA ARG A 181 6.00 2.61 -4.81
C ARG A 181 6.26 1.15 -4.48
N GLU A 182 6.07 0.74 -3.23
CA GLU A 182 6.21 -0.66 -2.81
C GLU A 182 5.17 -1.55 -3.49
N ASP A 183 3.93 -1.08 -3.59
CA ASP A 183 2.86 -1.81 -4.27
C ASP A 183 3.13 -1.96 -5.78
N ILE A 184 3.66 -0.93 -6.44
CA ILE A 184 4.13 -1.02 -7.84
C ILE A 184 5.26 -2.05 -7.98
N LEU A 185 6.21 -2.07 -7.05
CA LEU A 185 7.32 -3.02 -7.07
C LEU A 185 6.83 -4.46 -6.92
N LYS A 186 5.88 -4.71 -6.00
CA LYS A 186 5.24 -6.02 -5.85
C LYS A 186 4.51 -6.44 -7.13
N ALA A 187 3.74 -5.53 -7.74
CA ALA A 187 3.03 -5.81 -8.99
C ALA A 187 4.00 -6.18 -10.12
N LYS A 188 5.14 -5.48 -10.25
CA LYS A 188 6.18 -5.80 -11.24
C LYS A 188 6.83 -7.16 -10.99
N LEU A 189 7.08 -7.53 -9.73
CA LEU A 189 7.61 -8.85 -9.39
C LEU A 189 6.63 -9.96 -9.78
N SER A 190 5.34 -9.78 -9.50
CA SER A 190 4.30 -10.72 -9.92
C SER A 190 4.17 -10.82 -11.44
N GLU A 191 4.38 -9.73 -12.19
CA GLU A 191 4.42 -9.75 -13.65
C GLU A 191 5.60 -10.58 -14.19
N VAL A 192 6.79 -10.43 -13.60
CA VAL A 192 7.96 -11.24 -13.95
C VAL A 192 7.74 -12.73 -13.64
N GLU A 193 7.14 -13.05 -12.50
CA GLU A 193 6.78 -14.44 -12.15
C GLU A 193 5.77 -15.03 -13.13
N LEU A 194 4.76 -14.23 -13.54
CA LEU A 194 3.78 -14.64 -14.53
C LEU A 194 4.43 -14.88 -15.90
N GLU A 195 5.34 -14.01 -16.34
CA GLU A 195 6.12 -14.22 -17.56
C GLU A 195 6.96 -15.48 -17.50
N ALA A 196 7.63 -15.75 -16.37
CA ALA A 196 8.42 -16.96 -16.18
C ALA A 196 7.55 -18.22 -16.28
N LYS A 197 6.39 -18.23 -15.62
CA LYS A 197 5.42 -19.32 -15.74
C LYS A 197 4.88 -19.47 -17.16
N ASN A 198 4.62 -18.38 -17.88
CA ASN A 198 4.17 -18.45 -19.27
C ASN A 198 5.24 -19.07 -20.18
N ARG A 199 6.53 -18.76 -19.95
CA ARG A 199 7.64 -19.40 -20.69
C ARG A 199 7.75 -20.88 -20.37
N GLU A 200 7.66 -21.26 -19.10
CA GLU A 200 7.64 -22.67 -18.69
C GLU A 200 6.47 -23.43 -19.33
N ASN A 201 5.27 -22.84 -19.31
CA ASN A 201 4.09 -23.44 -19.92
C ASN A 201 4.23 -23.59 -21.44
N LEU A 202 4.90 -22.65 -22.11
CA LEU A 202 5.24 -22.76 -23.53
C LEU A 202 6.23 -23.90 -23.80
N LEU A 203 7.25 -24.07 -22.96
CA LEU A 203 8.20 -25.18 -23.07
C LEU A 203 7.50 -26.52 -22.87
N LEU A 204 6.71 -26.65 -21.80
CA LEU A 204 5.93 -27.86 -21.52
C LEU A 204 4.98 -28.19 -22.67
N LYS A 205 4.32 -27.18 -23.26
CA LYS A 205 3.43 -27.38 -24.41
C LYS A 205 4.20 -27.93 -25.63
N ASN A 206 5.38 -27.39 -25.91
CA ASN A 206 6.24 -27.86 -26.99
C ASN A 206 6.72 -29.30 -26.74
N GLU A 207 7.14 -29.64 -25.50
CA GLU A 207 7.53 -31.01 -25.12
C GLU A 207 6.36 -31.99 -25.28
N LEU A 208 5.15 -31.59 -24.86
CA LEU A 208 3.93 -32.39 -25.01
C LEU A 208 3.62 -32.68 -26.48
N GLU A 209 3.82 -31.70 -27.35
CA GLU A 209 3.62 -31.85 -28.79
C GLU A 209 4.67 -32.79 -29.41
N LEU A 210 5.92 -32.68 -28.96
CA LEU A 210 7.02 -33.56 -29.38
C LEU A 210 6.79 -35.01 -28.93
N LEU A 211 6.32 -35.22 -27.70
CA LEU A 211 5.94 -36.54 -27.18
C LEU A 211 4.76 -37.14 -27.95
N LYS A 212 3.74 -36.34 -28.29
CA LYS A 212 2.63 -36.79 -29.14
C LYS A 212 3.12 -37.27 -30.51
N GLU A 213 4.06 -36.54 -31.12
CA GLU A 213 4.66 -36.93 -32.39
C GLU A 213 5.44 -38.26 -32.26
N GLN A 214 6.23 -38.42 -31.18
CA GLN A 214 6.97 -39.66 -30.89
C GLN A 214 6.05 -40.86 -30.66
N ILE A 215 4.96 -40.69 -29.93
CA ILE A 215 3.94 -41.74 -29.73
C ILE A 215 3.37 -42.15 -31.09
N LYS A 216 3.00 -41.19 -31.93
CA LYS A 216 2.46 -41.45 -33.27
C LYS A 216 3.46 -42.21 -34.17
N ILE A 217 4.74 -41.85 -34.14
CA ILE A 217 5.80 -42.57 -34.85
C ILE A 217 5.93 -44.02 -34.33
N THR A 218 5.89 -44.19 -33.00
CA THR A 218 6.00 -45.49 -32.35
C THR A 218 4.81 -46.39 -32.69
N GLU A 219 3.59 -45.85 -32.68
CA GLU A 219 2.39 -46.57 -33.13
C GLU A 219 2.48 -47.05 -34.57
N ILE A 220 3.03 -46.21 -35.48
CA ILE A 220 3.24 -46.60 -36.88
C ILE A 220 4.24 -47.75 -36.97
N LYS A 221 5.36 -47.68 -36.25
CA LYS A 221 6.36 -48.77 -36.20
C LYS A 221 5.76 -50.07 -35.66
N PHE A 222 5.07 -50.00 -34.52
CA PHE A 222 4.41 -51.16 -33.92
C PHE A 222 3.39 -51.81 -34.86
N LYS A 223 2.56 -51.00 -35.53
CA LYS A 223 1.62 -51.51 -36.54
C LYS A 223 2.33 -52.20 -37.70
N SER A 224 3.46 -51.66 -38.17
CA SER A 224 4.24 -52.27 -39.24
C SER A 224 4.85 -53.61 -38.83
N GLU A 225 5.39 -53.71 -37.61
CA GLU A 225 5.95 -54.96 -37.06
C GLU A 225 4.87 -56.03 -36.86
N ILE A 226 3.74 -55.65 -36.26
CA ILE A 226 2.60 -56.57 -36.08
C ILE A 226 2.10 -57.07 -37.43
N ASN A 227 1.98 -56.20 -38.43
CA ASN A 227 1.58 -56.62 -39.77
C ASN A 227 2.60 -57.57 -40.41
N GLY A 228 3.90 -57.33 -40.26
CA GLY A 228 4.95 -58.26 -40.71
C GLY A 228 4.87 -59.63 -40.04
N ILE A 229 4.61 -59.67 -38.73
CA ILE A 229 4.39 -60.91 -37.98
C ILE A 229 3.14 -61.64 -38.46
N ILE A 230 2.04 -60.91 -38.72
CA ILE A 230 0.79 -61.48 -39.25
C ILE A 230 1.02 -62.07 -40.64
N GLU A 231 1.71 -61.37 -41.54
CA GLU A 231 2.01 -61.87 -42.89
C GLU A 231 2.89 -63.12 -42.85
N ASN A 232 3.92 -63.14 -42.00
CA ASN A 232 4.78 -64.32 -41.81
C ASN A 232 3.98 -65.52 -41.31
N HIS A 233 3.18 -65.36 -40.26
CA HIS A 233 2.34 -66.45 -39.76
C HIS A 233 1.30 -66.91 -40.79
N LYS A 234 0.74 -65.98 -41.58
CA LYS A 234 -0.18 -66.32 -42.67
C LYS A 234 0.50 -67.16 -43.75
N ALA A 235 1.75 -66.84 -44.10
CA ALA A 235 2.55 -67.61 -45.02
C ALA A 235 2.89 -69.01 -44.46
N GLU A 236 3.26 -69.10 -43.19
CA GLU A 236 3.50 -70.39 -42.51
C GLU A 236 2.23 -71.26 -42.45
N ILE A 237 1.08 -70.67 -42.08
CA ILE A 237 -0.20 -71.38 -42.08
C ILE A 237 -0.55 -71.88 -43.48
N SER A 238 -0.33 -71.06 -44.53
CA SER A 238 -0.57 -71.47 -45.91
C SER A 238 0.34 -72.64 -46.30
N LYS A 239 1.62 -72.57 -45.93
CA LYS A 239 2.58 -73.65 -46.19
C LYS A 239 2.19 -74.95 -45.47
N ILE A 240 1.83 -74.86 -44.19
CA ILE A 240 1.33 -76.01 -43.41
C ILE A 240 0.06 -76.58 -44.06
N HIS A 241 -0.86 -75.74 -44.52
CA HIS A 241 -2.05 -76.18 -45.23
C HIS A 241 -1.69 -76.93 -46.52
N ASP A 242 -0.76 -76.41 -47.32
CA ASP A 242 -0.32 -77.04 -48.56
C ASP A 242 0.36 -78.39 -48.27
N ASP A 243 1.22 -78.45 -47.25
CA ASP A 243 1.88 -79.68 -46.78
C ASP A 243 0.85 -80.73 -46.30
N TYR A 244 -0.17 -80.32 -45.53
CA TYR A 244 -1.24 -81.22 -45.10
C TYR A 244 -2.10 -81.72 -46.27
N LYS A 245 -2.37 -80.85 -47.25
CA LYS A 245 -3.14 -81.22 -48.45
C LYS A 245 -2.37 -82.24 -49.30
N ALA A 246 -1.06 -82.04 -49.46
CA ALA A 246 -0.18 -83.01 -50.12
C ALA A 246 -0.14 -84.34 -49.36
N MET A 247 -0.08 -84.31 -48.03
CA MET A 247 -0.10 -85.53 -47.20
C MET A 247 -1.44 -86.28 -47.29
N ILE A 248 -2.55 -85.57 -47.42
CA ILE A 248 -3.88 -86.16 -47.65
C ILE A 248 -3.95 -86.78 -49.04
N GLU A 249 -3.45 -86.12 -50.09
CA GLU A 249 -3.34 -86.69 -51.44
C GLU A 249 -2.45 -87.93 -51.48
N ASP A 250 -1.35 -87.94 -50.73
CA ASP A 250 -0.42 -89.08 -50.63
C ASP A 250 -1.06 -90.26 -49.87
N LYS A 251 -1.81 -89.98 -48.80
CA LYS A 251 -2.65 -91.00 -48.12
C LYS A 251 -3.82 -91.48 -48.98
N HIS A 252 -4.37 -90.64 -49.86
CA HIS A 252 -5.41 -91.06 -50.77
C HIS A 252 -4.86 -91.96 -51.89
N LYS A 253 -3.64 -91.71 -52.37
CA LYS A 253 -2.88 -92.61 -53.26
C LYS A 253 -2.50 -93.93 -52.58
N GLN A 254 -2.34 -93.94 -51.25
CA GLN A 254 -2.17 -95.18 -50.47
C GLN A 254 -3.49 -95.91 -50.15
N SER A 255 -4.65 -95.41 -50.58
CA SER A 255 -5.97 -96.02 -50.29
C SER A 255 -6.61 -96.78 -51.46
N GLU A 256 -5.89 -96.98 -52.57
CA GLU A 256 -6.34 -97.74 -53.75
C GLU A 256 -5.73 -99.14 -53.92
N PHE A 257 -5.04 -99.68 -52.90
CA PHE A 257 -4.70 -101.10 -52.87
C PHE A 257 -5.28 -101.76 -51.62
N LYS A 258 -6.27 -102.63 -51.86
CA LYS A 258 -6.76 -103.60 -50.89
C LYS A 258 -6.33 -105.00 -51.30
N ASP A 259 -5.88 -105.71 -50.28
CA ASP A 259 -5.88 -107.17 -50.07
C ASP A 259 -4.70 -108.00 -50.60
N ILE A 260 -3.92 -108.60 -49.68
CA ILE A 260 -3.95 -110.04 -49.35
C ILE A 260 -3.10 -110.33 -48.09
N GLU A 261 -3.82 -110.79 -47.06
CA GLU A 261 -3.56 -111.94 -46.17
C GLU A 261 -2.13 -112.46 -45.86
N ASN A 262 -1.89 -112.55 -44.54
CA ASN A 262 -1.33 -113.71 -43.81
C ASN A 262 0.03 -114.29 -44.25
N LYS A 263 1.11 -113.68 -43.74
CA LYS A 263 2.21 -114.35 -43.03
C LYS A 263 3.21 -113.28 -42.59
N GLN A 264 3.27 -112.96 -41.29
CA GLN A 264 4.47 -112.46 -40.57
C GLN A 264 4.07 -111.85 -39.22
N LYS A 265 3.57 -112.69 -38.30
CA LYS A 265 3.40 -112.29 -36.89
C LYS A 265 4.72 -112.34 -36.09
N GLY A 266 5.85 -112.67 -36.72
CA GLY A 266 7.19 -112.67 -36.10
C GLY A 266 7.95 -111.35 -36.31
N ASP A 267 7.95 -110.83 -37.54
CA ASP A 267 8.72 -109.63 -37.90
C ASP A 267 8.08 -108.34 -37.37
N ILE A 268 6.74 -108.27 -37.30
CA ILE A 268 6.01 -107.14 -36.70
C ILE A 268 6.26 -107.02 -35.19
N ILE A 269 6.51 -108.13 -34.48
CA ILE A 269 6.84 -108.07 -33.04
C ILE A 269 8.26 -107.50 -32.86
N TYR A 270 9.20 -107.83 -33.74
CA TYR A 270 10.55 -107.28 -33.70
C TYR A 270 10.57 -105.78 -34.09
N GLU A 271 9.81 -105.38 -35.10
CA GLU A 271 9.67 -103.98 -35.52
C GLU A 271 8.92 -103.13 -34.48
N LEU A 272 7.88 -103.68 -33.85
CA LEU A 272 7.19 -103.04 -32.73
C LEU A 272 8.07 -103.00 -31.47
N GLN A 273 8.92 -104.00 -31.23
CA GLN A 273 9.91 -103.95 -30.15
C GLN A 273 11.00 -102.91 -30.41
N GLN A 274 11.45 -102.75 -31.66
CA GLN A 274 12.38 -101.68 -32.05
C GLN A 274 11.73 -100.30 -31.89
N LYS A 275 10.48 -100.12 -32.36
CA LYS A 275 9.73 -98.87 -32.16
C LYS A 275 9.43 -98.59 -30.69
N ILE A 276 9.12 -99.61 -29.88
CA ILE A 276 8.96 -99.43 -28.43
C ILE A 276 10.28 -98.99 -27.80
N LYS A 277 11.43 -99.51 -28.25
CA LYS A 277 12.75 -99.09 -27.78
C LYS A 277 13.09 -97.65 -28.21
N GLU A 278 12.75 -97.28 -29.44
CA GLU A 278 12.90 -95.94 -29.99
C GLU A 278 11.97 -94.92 -29.30
N TYR A 279 10.73 -95.33 -28.97
CA TYR A 279 9.83 -94.52 -28.15
C TYR A 279 10.31 -94.43 -26.70
N GLN A 280 10.92 -95.47 -26.13
CA GLN A 280 11.53 -95.41 -24.81
C GLN A 280 12.73 -94.46 -24.77
N GLU A 281 13.60 -94.49 -25.78
CA GLU A 281 14.70 -93.52 -25.94
C GLU A 281 14.19 -92.09 -26.14
N ASN A 282 13.17 -91.89 -26.98
CA ASN A 282 12.53 -90.57 -27.14
C ASN A 282 11.87 -90.10 -25.83
N THR A 283 11.32 -91.01 -25.03
CA THR A 283 10.73 -90.67 -23.72
C THR A 283 11.82 -90.28 -22.71
N GLU A 284 12.99 -90.93 -22.75
CA GLU A 284 14.19 -90.53 -21.97
C GLU A 284 14.68 -89.14 -22.37
N ILE A 285 14.78 -88.84 -23.67
CA ILE A 285 15.15 -87.51 -24.17
C ILE A 285 14.13 -86.45 -23.73
N LEU A 286 12.83 -86.74 -23.83
CA LEU A 286 11.75 -85.87 -23.36
C LEU A 286 11.81 -85.64 -21.84
N LYS A 287 12.14 -86.66 -21.05
CA LYS A 287 12.36 -86.50 -19.60
C LYS A 287 13.55 -85.58 -19.32
N GLY A 288 14.64 -85.71 -20.07
CA GLY A 288 15.79 -84.80 -20.00
C GLY A 288 15.38 -83.34 -20.26
N ASN A 289 14.61 -83.10 -21.33
CA ASN A 289 14.11 -81.76 -21.67
C ASN A 289 13.13 -81.20 -20.63
N ILE A 290 12.31 -82.06 -20.00
CA ILE A 290 11.41 -81.64 -18.91
C ILE A 290 12.23 -81.23 -17.68
N ILE A 291 13.24 -81.99 -17.31
CA ILE A 291 14.15 -81.65 -16.19
C ILE A 291 14.88 -80.32 -16.46
N GLU A 292 15.32 -80.10 -17.69
CA GLU A 292 15.97 -78.85 -18.08
C GLU A 292 14.99 -77.66 -18.01
N LYS A 293 13.74 -77.83 -18.45
CA LYS A 293 12.70 -76.81 -18.30
C LYS A 293 12.32 -76.56 -16.84
N ASP A 294 12.26 -77.59 -16.01
CA ASP A 294 12.01 -77.45 -14.57
C ASP A 294 13.13 -76.67 -13.88
N ASN A 295 14.40 -76.89 -14.27
CA ASN A 295 15.53 -76.10 -13.79
C ASN A 295 15.44 -74.62 -14.19
N ILE A 296 15.02 -74.33 -15.43
CA ILE A 296 14.77 -72.95 -15.90
C ILE A 296 13.64 -72.29 -15.10
N ILE A 297 12.57 -73.03 -14.79
CA ILE A 297 11.47 -72.53 -13.96
C ILE A 297 11.96 -72.21 -12.54
N ILE A 298 12.84 -73.03 -11.96
CA ILE A 298 13.46 -72.76 -10.65
C ILE A 298 14.32 -71.49 -10.70
N GLU A 299 15.16 -71.31 -11.73
CA GLU A 299 15.97 -70.09 -11.90
C GLU A 299 15.12 -68.82 -12.09
N LEU A 300 14.04 -68.92 -12.86
CA LEU A 300 13.10 -67.82 -13.05
C LEU A 300 12.40 -67.46 -11.73
N ASN A 301 11.96 -68.45 -10.95
CA ASN A 301 11.35 -68.21 -9.64
C ASN A 301 12.34 -67.54 -8.68
N ASN A 302 13.59 -67.99 -8.61
CA ASN A 302 14.61 -67.33 -7.79
C ASN A 302 14.85 -65.87 -8.21
N SER A 303 14.83 -65.60 -9.51
CA SER A 303 14.98 -64.25 -10.07
C SER A 303 13.79 -63.36 -9.73
N ILE A 304 12.55 -63.89 -9.81
CA ILE A 304 11.33 -63.18 -9.41
C ILE A 304 11.40 -62.81 -7.93
N THR A 305 11.75 -63.77 -7.06
CA THR A 305 11.87 -63.52 -5.61
C THR A 305 12.95 -62.48 -5.29
N ALA A 306 14.06 -62.47 -6.05
CA ALA A 306 15.11 -61.44 -5.89
C ALA A 306 14.60 -60.04 -6.29
N ILE A 307 13.83 -59.94 -7.37
CA ILE A 307 13.23 -58.68 -7.81
C ILE A 307 12.21 -58.19 -6.78
N GLU A 308 11.31 -59.05 -6.31
CA GLU A 308 10.31 -58.72 -5.28
C GLU A 308 10.98 -58.19 -4.01
N ASN A 309 12.03 -58.87 -3.52
CA ASN A 309 12.79 -58.43 -2.35
C ASN A 309 13.47 -57.07 -2.57
N SER A 310 14.03 -56.83 -3.76
CA SER A 310 14.65 -55.52 -4.07
C SER A 310 13.61 -54.40 -4.13
N THR A 311 12.45 -54.68 -4.70
CA THR A 311 11.34 -53.71 -4.87
C THR A 311 10.76 -53.35 -3.51
N GLN A 312 10.56 -54.35 -2.65
CA GLN A 312 10.09 -54.15 -1.29
C GLN A 312 11.06 -53.33 -0.44
N LYS A 313 12.37 -53.56 -0.62
CA LYS A 313 13.41 -52.75 0.06
C LYS A 313 13.34 -51.29 -0.38
N THR A 314 13.31 -51.01 -1.69
CA THR A 314 13.18 -49.62 -2.20
C THR A 314 11.89 -48.94 -1.74
N LYS A 315 10.79 -49.68 -1.64
CA LYS A 315 9.53 -49.15 -1.12
C LYS A 315 9.66 -48.72 0.34
N ASN A 316 10.26 -49.56 1.18
CA ASN A 316 10.48 -49.26 2.59
C ASN A 316 11.42 -48.05 2.77
N ASP A 317 12.47 -47.96 1.95
CA ASP A 317 13.42 -46.82 1.99
C ASP A 317 12.72 -45.49 1.61
N LEU A 318 11.87 -45.51 0.57
CA LEU A 318 11.08 -44.35 0.16
C LEU A 318 10.01 -43.96 1.19
N GLU A 319 9.33 -44.93 1.81
CA GLU A 319 8.38 -44.67 2.90
C GLU A 319 9.06 -44.04 4.10
N SER A 320 10.26 -44.50 4.47
CA SER A 320 11.07 -43.88 5.53
C SER A 320 11.44 -42.44 5.19
N GLU A 321 11.94 -42.18 3.98
CA GLU A 321 12.31 -40.82 3.55
C GLU A 321 11.10 -39.87 3.51
N CYS A 322 9.95 -40.38 3.08
CA CYS A 322 8.71 -39.60 3.03
C CYS A 322 8.21 -39.26 4.44
N ASN A 323 8.24 -40.23 5.36
CA ASN A 323 7.88 -40.02 6.77
C ASN A 323 8.79 -38.99 7.45
N ASP A 324 10.10 -39.02 7.16
CA ASP A 324 11.04 -38.03 7.69
C ASP A 324 10.73 -36.61 7.15
N LYS A 325 10.38 -36.47 5.87
CA LYS A 325 9.97 -35.19 5.28
C LYS A 325 8.65 -34.69 5.87
N ILE A 326 7.67 -35.58 6.03
CA ILE A 326 6.38 -35.25 6.67
C ILE A 326 6.63 -34.74 8.10
N SER A 327 7.49 -35.41 8.87
CA SER A 327 7.82 -35.03 10.24
C SER A 327 8.51 -33.66 10.30
N LYS A 328 9.41 -33.35 9.36
CA LYS A 328 10.02 -32.01 9.23
C LYS A 328 9.00 -30.93 8.92
N PHE A 329 8.12 -31.15 7.94
CA PHE A 329 7.08 -30.17 7.60
C PHE A 329 6.07 -29.96 8.74
N GLN A 330 5.72 -31.01 9.48
CA GLN A 330 4.86 -30.88 10.66
C GLN A 330 5.51 -30.01 11.75
N ASN A 331 6.83 -30.10 11.93
CA ASN A 331 7.55 -29.26 12.89
C ASN A 331 7.64 -27.80 12.41
N GLU A 332 7.87 -27.56 11.12
CA GLU A 332 7.86 -26.20 10.55
C GLU A 332 6.48 -25.53 10.66
N ILE A 333 5.41 -26.28 10.39
CA ILE A 333 4.03 -25.79 10.54
C ILE A 333 3.78 -25.35 12.00
N LYS A 334 4.16 -26.18 12.98
CA LYS A 334 4.01 -25.83 14.40
C LYS A 334 4.80 -24.57 14.77
N ALA A 335 6.03 -24.43 14.28
CA ALA A 335 6.86 -23.25 14.54
C ALA A 335 6.23 -21.97 13.95
N LEU A 336 5.68 -22.05 12.74
CA LEU A 336 4.99 -20.93 12.10
C LEU A 336 3.68 -20.57 12.81
N GLU A 337 2.92 -21.56 13.29
CA GLU A 337 1.71 -21.32 14.08
C GLU A 337 2.02 -20.58 15.39
N GLU A 338 3.11 -20.93 16.07
CA GLU A 338 3.59 -20.23 17.27
C GLU A 338 4.03 -18.79 16.96
N GLU A 339 4.75 -18.56 15.85
CA GLU A 339 5.17 -17.22 15.43
C GLU A 339 3.97 -16.33 15.07
N ILE A 340 2.98 -16.87 14.36
CA ILE A 340 1.73 -16.15 14.04
C ILE A 340 1.01 -15.76 15.32
N LYS A 341 0.92 -16.67 16.30
CA LYS A 341 0.29 -16.40 17.59
C LYS A 341 1.01 -15.25 18.32
N TYR A 342 2.33 -15.30 18.40
CA TYR A 342 3.13 -14.24 19.02
C TYR A 342 2.91 -12.87 18.37
N LYS A 343 2.94 -12.81 17.03
CA LYS A 343 2.72 -11.56 16.28
C LYS A 343 1.29 -11.02 16.46
N ASN A 344 0.29 -11.90 16.55
CA ASN A 344 -1.08 -11.49 16.84
C ASN A 344 -1.21 -10.88 18.25
N ASP A 345 -0.59 -11.50 19.25
CA ASP A 345 -0.59 -10.98 20.62
C ASP A 345 0.12 -9.60 20.70
N GLU A 346 1.20 -9.40 19.94
CA GLU A 346 1.89 -8.10 19.82
C GLU A 346 1.00 -7.02 19.17
N ILE A 347 0.24 -7.37 18.13
CA ILE A 347 -0.72 -6.46 17.49
C ILE A 347 -1.84 -6.07 18.46
N ILE A 348 -2.37 -7.04 19.22
CA ILE A 348 -3.42 -6.78 20.22
C ILE A 348 -2.92 -5.79 21.27
N ALA A 349 -1.69 -5.96 21.78
CA ALA A 349 -1.10 -5.05 22.74
C ALA A 349 -0.94 -3.62 22.17
N LYS A 350 -0.43 -3.48 20.94
CA LYS A 350 -0.29 -2.17 20.28
C LYS A 350 -1.63 -1.48 20.02
N ASN A 351 -2.66 -2.26 19.69
CA ASN A 351 -4.02 -1.72 19.50
C ASN A 351 -4.59 -1.20 20.83
N GLN A 352 -4.37 -1.89 21.94
CA GLN A 352 -4.77 -1.39 23.27
C GLN A 352 -4.06 -0.08 23.64
N ASP A 353 -2.77 0.05 23.34
CA ASP A 353 -2.03 1.30 23.54
C ASP A 353 -2.60 2.44 22.68
N CYS A 354 -3.01 2.14 21.44
CA CYS A 354 -3.65 3.10 20.55
C CYS A 354 -5.02 3.54 21.07
N ASP A 355 -5.83 2.60 21.56
CA ASP A 355 -7.14 2.89 22.16
C ASP A 355 -6.99 3.79 23.40
N ASN A 356 -5.99 3.50 24.25
CA ASN A 356 -5.68 4.32 25.42
C ASN A 356 -5.27 5.76 25.04
N LEU A 357 -4.45 5.92 24.00
CA LEU A 357 -4.06 7.23 23.47
C LEU A 357 -5.25 7.99 22.89
N GLN A 358 -6.14 7.31 22.16
CA GLN A 358 -7.38 7.90 21.66
C GLN A 358 -8.25 8.41 22.81
N GLN A 359 -8.42 7.61 23.87
CA GLN A 359 -9.19 8.00 25.04
C GLN A 359 -8.61 9.27 25.70
N GLN A 360 -7.28 9.36 25.84
CA GLN A 360 -6.61 10.55 26.40
C GLN A 360 -6.83 11.80 25.54
N ILE A 361 -6.72 11.67 24.21
CA ILE A 361 -6.96 12.80 23.29
C ILE A 361 -8.40 13.28 23.40
N ILE A 362 -9.38 12.36 23.48
CA ILE A 362 -10.79 12.71 23.65
C ILE A 362 -11.01 13.50 24.94
N GLU A 363 -10.48 13.03 26.08
CA GLU A 363 -10.60 13.74 27.36
C GLU A 363 -9.94 15.13 27.33
N GLU A 364 -8.80 15.29 26.65
CA GLU A 364 -8.11 16.56 26.56
C GLU A 364 -8.87 17.57 25.66
N VAL A 365 -9.43 17.09 24.55
CA VAL A 365 -10.31 17.88 23.68
C VAL A 365 -11.60 18.29 24.41
N GLU A 366 -12.19 17.42 25.23
CA GLU A 366 -13.37 17.78 26.03
C GLU A 366 -13.05 18.87 27.07
N LYS A 367 -11.92 18.77 27.77
CA LYS A 367 -11.45 19.82 28.69
C LYS A 367 -11.22 21.15 27.98
N GLU A 368 -10.61 21.14 26.80
CA GLU A 368 -10.37 22.36 26.02
C GLU A 368 -11.68 22.97 25.51
N LYS A 369 -12.64 22.12 25.08
CA LYS A 369 -13.99 22.54 24.70
C LYS A 369 -14.73 23.19 25.87
N GLU A 370 -14.72 22.59 27.05
CA GLU A 370 -15.33 23.17 28.26
C GLU A 370 -14.68 24.51 28.64
N PHE A 371 -13.35 24.60 28.55
CA PHE A 371 -12.62 25.84 28.81
C PHE A 371 -13.04 26.96 27.85
N HIS A 372 -13.11 26.67 26.55
CA HIS A 372 -13.57 27.64 25.55
C HIS A 372 -15.03 28.02 25.73
N GLN A 373 -15.89 27.06 26.04
CA GLN A 373 -17.30 27.31 26.31
C GLN A 373 -17.47 28.26 27.51
N SER A 374 -16.75 28.02 28.61
CA SER A 374 -16.73 28.90 29.79
C SER A 374 -16.26 30.33 29.44
N LYS A 375 -15.22 30.43 28.60
CA LYS A 375 -14.70 31.73 28.14
C LYS A 375 -15.72 32.49 27.28
N ILE A 376 -16.41 31.80 26.37
CA ILE A 376 -17.48 32.38 25.55
C ILE A 376 -18.59 32.92 26.45
N THR A 377 -19.08 32.13 27.41
CA THR A 377 -20.13 32.56 28.35
C THR A 377 -19.75 33.83 29.11
N LYS A 378 -18.49 33.93 29.58
CA LYS A 378 -17.98 35.13 30.25
C LYS A 378 -17.95 36.35 29.32
N LEU A 379 -17.49 36.19 28.08
CA LEU A 379 -17.45 37.28 27.10
C LEU A 379 -18.86 37.74 26.71
N GLU A 380 -19.81 36.81 26.57
CA GLU A 380 -21.22 37.14 26.31
C GLU A 380 -21.85 37.93 27.47
N GLN A 381 -21.51 37.58 28.71
CA GLN A 381 -21.95 38.32 29.89
C GLN A 381 -21.38 39.75 29.90
N GLN A 382 -20.08 39.91 29.65
CA GLN A 382 -19.45 41.23 29.52
C GLN A 382 -20.07 42.06 28.37
N CYS A 383 -20.38 41.44 27.24
CA CYS A 383 -21.07 42.13 26.14
C CYS A 383 -22.47 42.60 26.53
N ARG A 384 -23.21 41.82 27.33
CA ARG A 384 -24.52 42.22 27.85
C ARG A 384 -24.43 43.41 28.82
N GLU A 385 -23.41 43.43 29.66
CA GLU A 385 -23.13 44.55 30.57
C GLU A 385 -22.77 45.83 29.81
N LEU A 386 -21.85 45.76 28.85
CA LEU A 386 -21.50 46.90 28.00
C LEU A 386 -22.70 47.46 27.21
N ARG A 387 -23.62 46.58 26.76
CA ARG A 387 -24.87 47.02 26.13
C ARG A 387 -25.76 47.76 27.11
N ARG A 388 -25.92 47.29 28.34
CA ARG A 388 -26.66 48.02 29.38
C ARG A 388 -26.03 49.37 29.68
N ASP A 389 -24.72 49.43 29.90
CA ASP A 389 -24.02 50.70 30.20
C ASP A 389 -24.18 51.70 29.05
N ARG A 390 -24.05 51.23 27.81
CA ARG A 390 -24.32 52.02 26.61
C ARG A 390 -25.76 52.55 26.61
N ASP A 391 -26.75 51.71 26.88
CA ASP A 391 -28.15 52.10 26.85
C ASP A 391 -28.47 53.13 27.95
N ILE A 392 -27.90 52.96 29.17
CA ILE A 392 -27.97 53.94 30.26
C ILE A 392 -27.36 55.27 29.82
N LEU A 393 -26.14 55.25 29.24
CA LEU A 393 -25.47 56.46 28.76
C LEU A 393 -26.30 57.19 27.69
N PHE A 394 -26.91 56.46 26.76
CA PHE A 394 -27.81 57.06 25.75
C PHE A 394 -29.06 57.66 26.38
N GLN A 395 -29.65 57.01 27.39
CA GLN A 395 -30.78 57.55 28.14
C GLN A 395 -30.41 58.87 28.83
N THR A 396 -29.29 58.89 29.56
CA THR A 396 -28.78 60.10 30.23
C THR A 396 -28.44 61.21 29.23
N LEU A 397 -27.90 60.88 28.06
CA LEU A 397 -27.63 61.85 27.00
C LEU A 397 -28.92 62.46 26.45
N ASN A 398 -29.96 61.64 26.23
CA ASN A 398 -31.26 62.11 25.75
C ASN A 398 -31.97 63.00 26.79
N GLU A 399 -31.88 62.67 28.08
CA GLU A 399 -32.37 63.51 29.18
C GLU A 399 -31.61 64.85 29.28
N LYS A 400 -30.30 64.85 29.03
CA LYS A 400 -29.50 66.09 28.94
C LYS A 400 -29.80 66.91 27.69
N LYS A 401 -30.21 66.27 26.59
CA LYS A 401 -30.59 66.94 25.36
C LYS A 401 -31.95 67.64 25.47
N SER A 402 -32.88 67.12 26.27
CA SER A 402 -34.15 67.79 26.56
C SER A 402 -34.01 69.01 27.48
N THR A 403 -32.89 69.12 28.22
CA THR A 403 -32.54 70.30 29.05
C THR A 403 -31.71 71.35 28.30
N PHE A 404 -31.18 71.03 27.12
CA PHE A 404 -30.44 71.95 26.24
C PHE A 404 -31.19 72.15 24.91
N SER A 405 -32.35 72.80 24.97
CA SER A 405 -32.96 73.45 23.81
C SER A 405 -32.66 74.95 23.87
N ILE A 406 -31.49 75.34 23.41
CA ILE A 406 -31.21 76.71 22.96
C ILE A 406 -30.66 76.61 21.54
N GLU A 407 -31.33 77.36 20.66
CA GLU A 407 -31.10 77.50 19.23
C GLU A 407 -29.64 77.73 18.88
N THR A 408 -29.14 76.98 17.91
CA THR A 408 -28.12 77.48 16.99
C THR A 408 -28.27 76.74 15.66
N GLN A 409 -28.77 77.47 14.67
CA GLN A 409 -28.63 77.14 13.25
C GLN A 409 -27.15 77.15 12.89
N THR A 410 -26.67 76.10 12.23
CA THR A 410 -25.55 76.21 11.29
C THR A 410 -25.68 75.14 10.20
N ASP A 411 -25.74 75.62 8.97
CA ASP A 411 -25.62 74.88 7.72
C ASP A 411 -24.25 74.19 7.61
N VAL A 412 -24.22 72.90 7.30
CA VAL A 412 -23.06 72.22 6.68
C VAL A 412 -23.53 71.13 5.71
N PRO A 413 -22.90 70.93 4.54
CA PRO A 413 -23.48 70.28 3.37
C PRO A 413 -23.30 68.75 3.31
N LYS A 414 -24.23 68.11 2.61
CA LYS A 414 -24.20 66.70 2.20
C LYS A 414 -23.20 66.48 1.05
N THR A 415 -22.16 65.68 1.29
CA THR A 415 -21.53 64.86 0.23
C THR A 415 -20.94 63.59 0.85
N TYR A 416 -21.60 62.45 0.62
CA TYR A 416 -21.04 61.13 0.86
C TYR A 416 -21.10 60.36 -0.47
N THR A 417 -19.98 60.28 -1.16
CA THR A 417 -19.78 59.40 -2.33
C THR A 417 -19.38 58.00 -1.85
N PRO A 418 -19.96 56.92 -2.38
CA PRO A 418 -19.59 55.56 -1.99
C PRO A 418 -18.29 55.16 -2.69
N VAL A 419 -17.27 54.81 -1.89
CA VAL A 419 -16.02 54.21 -2.39
C VAL A 419 -16.32 52.79 -2.89
N ARG A 420 -16.24 52.60 -4.21
CA ARG A 420 -16.17 51.26 -4.84
C ARG A 420 -14.93 50.54 -4.32
N LYS A 421 -15.11 49.48 -3.54
CA LYS A 421 -14.03 48.55 -3.19
C LYS A 421 -13.68 47.71 -4.41
N THR A 422 -12.45 47.82 -4.89
CA THR A 422 -11.83 46.80 -5.74
C THR A 422 -11.63 45.50 -4.94
N PRO A 423 -11.69 44.32 -5.57
CA PRO A 423 -11.46 43.06 -4.88
C PRO A 423 -10.00 42.94 -4.42
N PRO A 424 -9.70 42.14 -3.37
CA PRO A 424 -8.34 41.95 -2.89
C PRO A 424 -7.48 41.20 -3.92
N PRO A 425 -6.15 41.40 -3.94
CA PRO A 425 -5.21 40.81 -4.91
C PRO A 425 -5.13 39.26 -4.89
N GLN A 426 -5.76 38.58 -3.93
CA GLN A 426 -5.64 37.14 -3.74
C GLN A 426 -6.53 36.30 -4.68
N LEU A 427 -7.37 36.96 -5.50
CA LEU A 427 -8.21 36.31 -6.49
C LEU A 427 -7.58 36.25 -7.89
N SER A 428 -6.60 37.11 -8.20
CA SER A 428 -5.95 37.12 -9.52
C SER A 428 -4.93 35.98 -9.68
N GLU A 429 -4.14 35.67 -8.63
CA GLU A 429 -3.19 34.54 -8.66
C GLU A 429 -3.91 33.19 -8.84
N LYS A 430 -5.10 33.03 -8.25
CA LYS A 430 -5.89 31.78 -8.39
C LYS A 430 -6.48 31.58 -9.78
N ILE A 431 -6.62 32.65 -10.57
CA ILE A 431 -7.14 32.58 -11.94
C ILE A 431 -6.00 32.19 -12.90
N GLU A 432 -4.79 32.73 -12.70
CA GLU A 432 -3.61 32.33 -13.47
C GLU A 432 -3.24 30.85 -13.27
N ASP A 433 -3.30 30.33 -12.05
CA ASP A 433 -3.01 28.91 -11.77
C ASP A 433 -4.02 27.95 -12.45
N LEU A 434 -5.29 28.37 -12.60
CA LEU A 434 -6.32 27.58 -13.27
C LEU A 434 -6.19 27.63 -14.81
N GLU A 435 -5.72 28.75 -15.36
CA GLU A 435 -5.45 28.88 -16.79
C GLU A 435 -4.24 28.03 -17.23
N VAL A 436 -3.21 27.92 -16.39
CA VAL A 436 -2.06 27.02 -16.63
C VAL A 436 -2.50 25.56 -16.63
N LEU A 437 -3.34 25.15 -15.66
CA LEU A 437 -3.84 23.78 -15.56
C LEU A 437 -4.73 23.40 -16.75
N SER A 438 -5.53 24.33 -17.25
CA SER A 438 -6.37 24.12 -18.43
C SER A 438 -5.55 23.92 -19.71
N LYS A 439 -4.36 24.53 -19.79
CA LYS A 439 -3.49 24.45 -20.95
C LYS A 439 -2.70 23.15 -20.97
N GLU A 440 -2.14 22.72 -19.83
CA GLU A 440 -1.45 21.43 -19.70
C GLU A 440 -2.37 20.24 -19.98
N LEU A 441 -3.66 20.33 -19.62
CA LEU A 441 -4.65 19.30 -19.94
C LEU A 441 -5.00 19.21 -21.43
N LEU A 442 -4.98 20.34 -22.14
CA LEU A 442 -5.19 20.34 -23.60
C LEU A 442 -3.97 19.75 -24.32
N ASP A 443 -2.77 20.15 -23.92
CA ASP A 443 -1.53 19.66 -24.55
C ASP A 443 -1.37 18.13 -24.37
N PHE A 444 -1.76 17.59 -23.21
CA PHE A 444 -1.77 16.13 -22.97
C PHE A 444 -2.83 15.38 -23.79
N GLN A 445 -3.94 16.03 -24.11
CA GLN A 445 -4.99 15.44 -24.93
C GLN A 445 -4.59 15.39 -26.41
N ASP A 446 -3.82 16.37 -26.88
CA ASP A 446 -3.30 16.42 -28.24
C ASP A 446 -2.16 15.40 -28.46
N GLU A 447 -1.26 15.19 -27.49
CA GLU A 447 -0.23 14.14 -27.54
C GLU A 447 -0.78 12.70 -27.56
N PHE A 448 -2.04 12.49 -27.13
CA PHE A 448 -2.67 11.16 -27.10
C PHE A 448 -3.50 10.86 -28.36
N ASN A 449 -3.85 11.89 -29.13
CA ASN A 449 -4.59 11.75 -30.38
C ASN A 449 -3.66 11.55 -31.60
N GLU A 450 -2.36 11.80 -31.45
CA GLU A 450 -1.29 11.30 -32.34
C GLU A 450 -0.91 9.86 -31.98
#